data_AF-A0A0D3J7P0-F1
#
_entry.id   AF-A0A0D3J7P0-F1
#
_cell.length_a   1.000
_cell.length_b   1.000
_cell.length_c   1.000
_cell.angle_alpha   90.00
_cell.angle_beta   90.00
_cell.angle_gamma   90.00
#
_symmetry.space_group_name_H-M   'P 1'
#
loop_
_entity.id
_entity.type
_entity.pdbx_description
1 polymer ?
#
loop_
_entity_poly.entity_id
_entity_poly.type
_entity_poly.pdbx_seq_one_letter_code
_entity_poly.pdbx_strand_id
1 'polypeptide(L)'
;MGKAAALTAADHKGIPLLAALDEALVAVLRSGAIKLLRAEFLRADGSEAMLPKLLHRQELERMELERGICVFLTPEEAVAALRSLRREVAGLTYGWASPDHP
;
A
#
# COMPACT_ATOMS: atom_id res chain seq x y z
N MET A 1 -11.73 -15.27 37.58
CA MET A 1 -11.65 -15.37 36.11
C MET A 1 -10.36 -14.71 35.66
N GLY A 2 -9.38 -15.48 35.18
CA GLY A 2 -8.11 -14.93 34.69
C GLY A 2 -8.31 -14.26 33.33
N LYS A 3 -7.84 -13.02 33.19
CA LYS A 3 -7.84 -12.28 31.91
C LYS A 3 -6.97 -13.05 30.92
N ALA A 4 -7.55 -13.56 29.84
CA ALA A 4 -6.78 -14.20 28.77
C ALA A 4 -5.75 -13.21 28.23
N ALA A 5 -4.50 -13.64 28.10
CA ALA A 5 -3.46 -12.84 27.48
C ALA A 5 -3.90 -12.45 26.06
N ALA A 6 -3.74 -11.17 25.71
CA ALA A 6 -4.09 -10.69 24.38
C ALA A 6 -3.13 -11.34 23.38
N LEU A 7 -3.67 -12.17 22.48
CA LEU A 7 -2.92 -12.73 21.37
C LEU A 7 -2.36 -11.59 20.52
N THR A 8 -1.07 -11.65 20.25
CA THR A 8 -0.32 -10.74 19.39
C THR A 8 -0.11 -11.40 18.03
N ALA A 9 0.25 -10.60 17.02
CA ALA A 9 0.62 -11.13 15.71
C ALA A 9 1.77 -12.16 15.79
N ALA A 10 2.66 -12.04 16.79
CA ALA A 10 3.75 -13.00 17.00
C ALA A 10 3.25 -14.40 17.42
N ASP A 11 2.05 -14.50 17.98
CA ASP A 11 1.45 -15.78 18.41
C ASP A 11 0.89 -16.59 17.23
N HIS A 12 0.73 -15.96 16.06
CA HIS A 12 0.32 -16.62 14.83
C HIS A 12 1.51 -17.18 14.06
N LYS A 13 1.69 -18.50 14.11
CA LYS A 13 2.77 -19.23 13.42
C LYS A 13 2.88 -18.95 11.91
N GLY A 14 1.79 -18.52 11.27
CA GLY A 14 1.78 -18.17 9.84
C GLY A 14 2.33 -16.78 9.51
N ILE A 15 2.33 -15.84 10.48
CA ILE A 15 2.75 -14.47 10.23
C ILE A 15 4.25 -14.36 9.87
N PRO A 16 5.18 -15.05 10.56
CA PRO A 16 6.59 -15.07 10.15
C PRO A 16 6.82 -15.64 8.74
N LEU A 17 6.02 -16.64 8.33
CA LEU A 17 6.12 -17.25 7.00
C LEU A 17 5.65 -16.28 5.92
N LEU A 18 4.58 -15.53 6.17
CA LEU A 18 4.12 -14.48 5.26
C LEU A 18 5.10 -13.31 5.23
N ALA A 19 5.64 -12.88 6.37
CA ALA A 19 6.63 -11.81 6.44
C ALA A 19 7.94 -12.17 5.71
N ALA A 20 8.31 -13.45 5.65
CA ALA A 20 9.46 -13.89 4.86
C ALA A 20 9.24 -13.70 3.34
N LEU A 21 7.99 -13.74 2.87
CA LEU A 21 7.66 -13.46 1.46
C LEU A 21 7.81 -11.96 1.13
N ASP A 22 7.71 -11.08 2.13
CA ASP A 22 7.84 -9.65 1.94
C ASP A 22 9.27 -9.24 1.55
N GLU A 23 10.30 -10.04 1.82
CA GLU A 23 11.69 -9.67 1.49
C GLU A 23 11.90 -9.47 -0.02
N ALA A 24 11.20 -10.26 -0.85
CA ALA A 24 11.21 -10.05 -2.30
C ALA A 24 10.58 -8.70 -2.67
N LEU A 25 9.47 -8.32 -2.01
CA LEU A 25 8.82 -7.03 -2.21
C LEU A 25 9.66 -5.87 -1.69
N VAL A 26 10.36 -6.03 -0.56
CA VAL A 26 11.27 -5.01 0.00
C VAL A 26 12.37 -4.67 -0.99
N ALA A 27 12.99 -5.66 -1.63
CA ALA A 27 14.03 -5.42 -2.63
C ALA A 27 13.48 -4.62 -3.84
N VAL A 28 12.28 -4.95 -4.30
CA VAL A 28 11.62 -4.30 -5.45
C VAL A 28 11.12 -2.89 -5.10
N LEU A 29 10.68 -2.66 -3.86
CA LEU A 29 10.32 -1.33 -3.35
C LEU A 29 11.55 -0.42 -3.24
N ARG A 30 12.66 -0.95 -2.71
CA ARG A 30 13.92 -0.20 -2.57
C ARG A 30 14.53 0.19 -3.92
N SER A 31 14.41 -0.67 -4.93
CA SER A 31 14.85 -0.32 -6.28
C SER A 31 13.92 0.70 -6.96
N GLY A 32 12.74 0.97 -6.39
CA GLY A 32 11.71 1.82 -6.99
C GLY A 32 11.06 1.18 -8.22
N ALA A 33 11.27 -0.11 -8.48
CA ALA A 33 10.62 -0.82 -9.57
C ALA A 33 9.09 -0.88 -9.38
N ILE A 34 8.64 -0.94 -8.12
CA ILE A 34 7.26 -0.67 -7.72
C ILE A 34 7.23 0.48 -6.71
N LYS A 35 6.10 1.18 -6.62
CA LYS A 35 5.85 2.26 -5.67
C LYS A 35 4.49 2.06 -4.99
N LEU A 36 4.38 2.48 -3.73
CA LEU A 36 3.12 2.50 -3.00
C LEU A 36 2.53 3.90 -3.03
N LEU A 37 1.25 4.00 -3.35
CA LEU A 37 0.52 5.26 -3.42
C LEU A 37 -0.12 5.55 -2.05
N ARG A 38 -0.11 6.82 -1.63
CA ARG A 38 -0.68 7.24 -0.34
C ARG A 38 -2.20 7.17 -0.40
N ALA A 39 -2.83 6.47 0.55
CA ALA A 39 -4.28 6.36 0.60
C ALA A 39 -4.97 7.70 0.88
N GLU A 40 -4.30 8.64 1.53
CA GLU A 40 -4.77 10.01 1.77
C GLU A 40 -4.95 10.75 0.45
N PHE A 41 -4.03 10.54 -0.50
CA PHE A 41 -4.11 11.13 -1.83
C PHE A 41 -5.33 10.59 -2.60
N LEU A 42 -5.66 9.31 -2.46
CA LEU A 42 -6.87 8.71 -3.03
C LEU A 42 -8.15 9.25 -2.40
N ARG A 43 -8.11 9.69 -1.15
CA ARG A 43 -9.28 10.13 -0.37
C ARG A 43 -9.50 11.65 -0.38
N ALA A 44 -8.56 12.43 -0.90
CA ALA A 44 -8.68 13.89 -0.95
C ALA A 44 -9.77 14.33 -1.94
N ASP A 45 -10.52 15.38 -1.61
CA ASP A 45 -11.50 15.97 -2.53
C ASP A 45 -10.83 16.33 -3.87
N GLY A 46 -11.39 15.82 -4.97
CA GLY A 46 -10.82 15.96 -6.32
C GLY A 46 -9.96 14.79 -6.80
N SER A 47 -9.66 13.79 -5.96
CA SER A 47 -9.01 12.54 -6.38
C SER A 47 -9.88 11.77 -7.39
N GLU A 48 -11.21 11.81 -7.26
CA GLU A 48 -12.18 11.24 -8.20
C GLU A 48 -12.04 11.82 -9.62
N ALA A 49 -11.61 13.08 -9.74
CA ALA A 49 -11.31 13.71 -11.03
C ALA A 49 -9.92 13.34 -11.57
N MET A 50 -9.01 12.88 -10.70
CA MET A 50 -7.64 12.48 -11.05
C MET A 50 -7.49 10.98 -11.30
N LEU A 51 -8.44 10.16 -10.83
CA LEU A 51 -8.45 8.70 -10.90
C LEU A 51 -9.52 8.05 -11.80
N PRO A 52 -10.28 8.75 -12.69
CA PRO A 52 -11.30 8.07 -13.49
C PRO A 52 -10.68 7.08 -14.50
N LYS A 53 -9.38 7.20 -14.76
CA LYS A 53 -8.48 6.13 -15.20
C LYS A 53 -7.27 6.23 -14.29
N LEU A 54 -6.82 5.13 -13.68
CA LEU A 54 -5.53 5.11 -13.01
C LEU A 54 -4.48 5.62 -13.99
N LEU A 55 -4.03 6.86 -13.78
CA LEU A 55 -3.02 7.50 -14.60
C LEU A 55 -1.77 6.60 -14.62
N HIS A 56 -1.06 6.59 -15.74
CA HIS A 56 0.18 5.85 -15.81
C HIS A 56 1.14 6.39 -14.74
N ARG A 57 1.97 5.52 -14.16
CA ARG A 57 2.92 5.88 -13.09
C ARG A 57 3.71 7.15 -13.42
N GLN A 58 4.16 7.30 -14.67
CA GLN A 58 4.95 8.44 -15.12
C GLN A 58 4.19 9.77 -15.04
N GLU A 59 2.86 9.74 -15.21
CA GLU A 59 2.01 10.93 -15.12
C GLU A 59 1.88 11.37 -13.66
N LEU A 60 1.76 10.42 -12.73
CA LEU A 60 1.76 10.69 -11.30
C LEU A 60 3.10 11.23 -10.82
N GLU A 61 4.22 10.66 -11.30
CA GLU A 61 5.58 11.15 -10.98
C GLU A 61 5.82 12.57 -11.52
N ARG A 62 5.39 12.86 -12.75
CA ARG A 62 5.45 14.22 -13.32
C ARG A 62 4.64 15.21 -12.49
N MET A 63 3.48 14.79 -12.00
CA MET A 63 2.62 15.62 -11.19
C MET A 63 3.18 15.91 -9.80
N GLU A 64 3.87 14.95 -9.15
CA GLU A 64 4.62 15.21 -7.91
C GLU A 64 5.63 16.35 -8.12
N LEU A 65 6.37 16.32 -9.23
CA LEU A 65 7.35 17.33 -9.61
C LEU A 65 6.71 18.69 -9.90
N GLU A 66 5.67 18.73 -10.74
CA GLU A 66 5.05 19.98 -11.20
C GLU A 66 4.28 20.70 -10.08
N ARG A 67 3.66 19.95 -9.17
CA ARG A 67 2.76 20.51 -8.13
C ARG A 67 3.38 20.51 -6.74
N GLY A 68 4.55 19.92 -6.55
CA GLY A 68 5.20 19.80 -5.24
C GLY A 68 4.38 18.99 -4.24
N ILE A 69 3.65 17.99 -4.71
CA ILE A 69 2.80 17.10 -3.89
C ILE A 69 3.47 15.74 -3.70
N CYS A 70 3.07 15.02 -2.65
CA CYS A 70 3.56 13.67 -2.36
C CYS A 70 2.43 12.66 -2.58
N VAL A 71 2.49 11.98 -3.74
CA VAL A 71 1.52 10.96 -4.16
C VAL A 71 1.99 9.59 -3.71
N PHE A 72 3.29 9.30 -3.83
CA PHE A 72 3.87 8.02 -3.44
C PHE A 72 4.53 8.09 -2.06
N LEU A 73 4.60 6.94 -1.39
CA LEU A 73 5.52 6.75 -0.28
C LEU A 73 6.96 6.76 -0.80
N THR A 74 7.88 7.28 0.00
CA THR A 74 9.32 7.04 -0.20
C THR A 74 9.62 5.55 -0.06
N PRO A 75 10.74 5.04 -0.63
CA PRO A 75 11.12 3.64 -0.48
C PRO A 75 11.18 3.19 0.99
N GLU A 76 11.70 4.03 1.88
CA GLU A 76 11.83 3.77 3.30
C GLU A 76 10.46 3.66 3.98
N GLU A 77 9.56 4.62 3.71
CA GLU A 77 8.19 4.58 4.22
C GLU A 77 7.40 3.37 3.69
N ALA A 78 7.60 3.01 2.42
CA ALA A 78 6.92 1.87 1.82
C ALA A 78 7.37 0.54 2.44
N VAL A 79 8.67 0.39 2.70
CA VAL A 79 9.21 -0.78 3.41
C VAL A 79 8.71 -0.82 4.86
N ALA A 80 8.63 0.33 5.53
CA ALA A 80 8.10 0.42 6.89
C ALA A 80 6.61 0.01 6.95
N ALA A 81 5.81 0.51 6.00
CA ALA A 81 4.38 0.16 5.90
C ALA A 81 4.17 -1.33 5.59
N LEU A 82 4.98 -1.92 4.70
CA LEU A 82 4.93 -3.35 4.41
C LEU A 82 5.24 -4.18 5.66
N ARG A 83 6.30 -3.82 6.38
CA ARG A 83 6.77 -4.56 7.58
C ARG A 83 5.97 -4.29 8.84
N SER A 84 5.04 -3.33 8.86
CA SER A 84 4.28 -3.00 10.06
C SER A 84 3.34 -4.13 10.49
N LEU A 85 3.02 -5.08 9.58
CA LEU A 85 2.02 -6.15 9.77
C LEU A 85 0.61 -5.62 10.09
N ARG A 86 0.38 -4.31 9.93
CA ARG A 86 -0.91 -3.64 10.21
C ARG A 86 -1.85 -3.62 9.00
N ARG A 87 -1.51 -4.37 7.93
CA ARG A 87 -2.23 -4.37 6.65
C ARG A 87 -2.41 -2.96 6.07
N GLU A 88 -1.43 -2.09 6.31
CA GLU A 88 -1.39 -0.72 5.79
C GLU A 88 -1.13 -0.68 4.28
N VAL A 89 -0.71 -1.82 3.72
CA VAL A 89 -0.51 -2.03 2.29
C VAL A 89 -1.62 -2.93 1.76
N ALA A 90 -2.31 -2.46 0.73
CA ALA A 90 -3.28 -3.22 -0.03
C ALA A 90 -3.02 -3.10 -1.53
N GLY A 91 -3.32 -4.16 -2.27
CA GLY A 91 -3.26 -4.11 -3.73
C GLY A 91 -4.39 -3.23 -4.28
N LEU A 92 -4.05 -2.30 -5.16
CA LEU A 92 -5.02 -1.60 -6.01
C LEU A 92 -5.51 -2.57 -7.09
N THR A 93 -6.47 -3.43 -6.75
CA THR A 93 -7.14 -4.29 -7.72
C THR A 93 -8.34 -3.54 -8.28
N TYR A 94 -8.22 -2.98 -9.48
CA TYR A 94 -9.41 -2.54 -10.22
C TYR A 94 -10.16 -3.79 -10.69
N GLY A 95 -11.41 -3.97 -10.24
CA GLY A 95 -12.39 -4.87 -10.86
C GLY A 95 -12.50 -6.33 -10.37
N TRP A 96 -12.28 -6.66 -9.09
CA TRP A 96 -12.57 -8.03 -8.60
C TRP A 96 -13.55 -8.12 -7.41
N ALA A 97 -14.15 -7.01 -6.99
CA ALA A 97 -15.20 -7.04 -5.96
C ALA A 97 -16.22 -5.91 -6.14
N SER A 98 -16.77 -5.74 -7.35
CA SER A 98 -18.09 -5.12 -7.47
C SER A 98 -19.11 -6.26 -7.44
N PRO A 99 -20.03 -6.31 -6.45
CA PRO A 99 -21.14 -7.27 -6.46
C PRO A 99 -22.05 -7.10 -7.68
N ASP A 100 -21.98 -5.93 -8.33
CA ASP A 100 -22.90 -5.48 -9.37
C ASP A 100 -22.23 -5.43 -10.76
N HIS A 101 -21.49 -6.47 -11.14
CA HIS A 101 -21.22 -6.72 -12.57
C HIS A 101 -22.09 -7.91 -13.03
N PRO A 102 -22.91 -7.75 -14.09
CA PRO A 102 -23.76 -8.82 -14.61
C PRO A 102 -22.96 -10.02 -15.16
#